data_AF-A0A150WPQ0-F1
#
_entry.id   AF-A0A150WPQ0-F1
#
_cell.length_a   1.000
_cell.length_b   1.000
_cell.length_c   1.000
_cell.angle_alpha   90.00
_cell.angle_beta   90.00
_cell.angle_gamma   90.00
#
_symmetry.space_group_name_H-M   'P 1'
#
loop_
_entity.id
_entity.type
_entity.pdbx_description
1 polymer ?
#
loop_
_entity_poly.entity_id
_entity_poly.type
_entity_poly.pdbx_seq_one_letter_code
_entity_poly.pdbx_strand_id
1 'polypeptide(L)'
;MKKIILFCAALALTGCASYFKRKSCEQINWFEHGKKVALSGQWLNSDATVSECRKVEAEISESQLDQGFKAGMSKYCSREQAYQTGKFGDFFSRDLCEGPQINVLLNEHKKGVKDYCAKSNGQQAGASGKKYQNICPKELESAFLVEYRKGRKRYVQTMIENRQTEIRDNENKINALRGPLLYKQGRLSAMRGQKASLEAQKNSIPLENLTLRSSFDSQIESVNSEISSLQSQASSEESQIRSLENSNSAKNAEITEFRSELPSLEN
;
A
#
# COMPACT_ATOMS: atom_id res chain seq x y z
N MET A 1 -46.89 -20.71 -0.88
CA MET A 1 -45.63 -21.03 -0.18
C MET A 1 -44.50 -21.10 -1.20
N LYS A 2 -43.65 -20.08 -1.34
CA LYS A 2 -42.41 -20.09 -2.17
C LYS A 2 -41.71 -18.74 -2.06
N LYS A 3 -40.85 -18.55 -1.06
CA LYS A 3 -39.86 -17.44 -0.98
C LYS A 3 -38.73 -17.79 0.00
N ILE A 4 -37.84 -18.74 -0.33
CA ILE A 4 -36.53 -18.88 0.31
C ILE A 4 -35.54 -19.46 -0.72
N ILE A 5 -35.08 -18.66 -1.67
CA ILE A 5 -33.84 -18.94 -2.44
C ILE A 5 -33.20 -17.60 -2.76
N LEU A 6 -32.57 -16.93 -1.78
CA LEU A 6 -31.68 -15.79 -2.04
C LEU A 6 -30.81 -15.46 -0.81
N PHE A 7 -30.00 -16.40 -0.30
CA PHE A 7 -29.05 -16.09 0.78
C PHE A 7 -27.80 -17.01 0.85
N CYS A 8 -27.27 -17.50 -0.28
CA CYS A 8 -26.06 -18.35 -0.28
C CYS A 8 -24.85 -17.80 -1.05
N ALA A 9 -24.96 -16.67 -1.75
CA ALA A 9 -23.86 -16.14 -2.57
C ALA A 9 -22.86 -15.23 -1.80
N ALA A 10 -23.10 -14.91 -0.52
CA ALA A 10 -22.26 -13.98 0.25
C ALA A 10 -21.15 -14.67 1.09
N LEU A 11 -21.15 -16.00 1.23
CA LEU A 11 -20.22 -16.73 2.12
C LEU A 11 -18.95 -17.26 1.42
N ALA A 12 -18.83 -17.16 0.10
CA ALA A 12 -17.70 -17.72 -0.65
C ALA A 12 -16.50 -16.77 -0.81
N LEU A 13 -16.66 -15.46 -0.57
CA LEU A 13 -15.60 -14.46 -0.81
C LEU A 13 -14.63 -14.27 0.36
N THR A 14 -15.01 -14.66 1.58
CA THR A 14 -14.13 -14.56 2.76
C THR A 14 -13.04 -15.64 2.79
N GLY A 15 -13.28 -16.79 2.15
CA GLY A 15 -12.31 -17.90 2.11
C GLY A 15 -11.03 -17.59 1.33
N CYS A 16 -11.11 -16.76 0.28
CA CYS A 16 -9.96 -16.46 -0.59
C CYS A 16 -8.94 -15.51 0.05
N ALA A 17 -9.42 -14.49 0.78
CA ALA A 17 -8.55 -13.54 1.49
C ALA A 17 -7.79 -14.22 2.63
N SER A 18 -8.47 -15.09 3.40
CA SER A 18 -7.84 -15.89 4.45
C SER A 18 -6.84 -16.90 3.89
N TYR A 19 -7.13 -17.52 2.75
CA TYR A 19 -6.20 -18.44 2.08
C TYR A 19 -4.90 -17.74 1.65
N PHE A 20 -5.00 -16.60 0.95
CA PHE A 20 -3.81 -15.87 0.51
C PHE A 20 -2.98 -15.35 1.68
N LYS A 21 -3.64 -14.83 2.73
CA LYS A 21 -2.94 -14.37 3.93
C LYS A 21 -2.23 -15.52 4.63
N ARG A 22 -2.89 -16.67 4.80
CA ARG A 22 -2.30 -17.88 5.37
C ARG A 22 -1.04 -18.31 4.61
N LYS A 23 -1.14 -18.40 3.28
CA LYS A 23 0.00 -18.76 2.42
C LYS A 23 1.15 -17.76 2.52
N SER A 24 0.86 -16.47 2.67
CA SER A 24 1.88 -15.45 2.91
C SER A 24 2.56 -15.60 4.27
N CYS A 25 1.83 -16.04 5.30
CA CYS A 25 2.38 -16.29 6.65
C CYS A 25 3.32 -17.50 6.67
N GLU A 26 2.98 -18.56 5.93
CA GLU A 26 3.78 -19.79 5.82
C GLU A 26 5.14 -19.58 5.13
N GLN A 27 5.30 -18.47 4.38
CA GLN A 27 6.57 -18.09 3.75
C GLN A 27 7.49 -17.25 4.66
N ILE A 28 7.01 -16.87 5.84
CA ILE A 28 7.77 -16.01 6.76
C ILE A 28 8.88 -16.84 7.42
N ASN A 29 10.09 -16.29 7.41
CA ASN A 29 11.16 -16.76 8.30
C ASN A 29 10.84 -16.29 9.74
N TRP A 30 10.18 -17.15 10.50
CA TRP A 30 9.66 -16.81 11.83
C TRP A 30 10.77 -16.47 12.84
N PHE A 31 11.96 -17.06 12.71
CA PHE A 31 13.11 -16.68 13.54
C PHE A 31 13.55 -15.23 13.29
N GLU A 32 13.81 -14.87 12.02
CA GLU A 32 14.22 -13.51 11.69
C GLU A 32 13.11 -12.49 11.95
N HIS A 33 11.84 -12.87 11.76
CA HIS A 33 10.70 -12.02 12.11
C HIS A 33 10.64 -11.75 13.62
N GLY A 34 10.72 -12.80 14.46
CA GLY A 34 10.74 -12.64 15.92
C GLY A 34 11.89 -11.75 16.39
N LYS A 35 13.08 -11.97 15.84
CA LYS A 35 14.26 -11.14 16.11
C LYS A 35 14.03 -9.67 15.74
N LYS A 36 13.40 -9.40 14.59
CA LYS A 36 13.05 -8.05 14.16
C LYS A 36 12.04 -7.38 15.08
N VAL A 37 11.00 -8.11 15.53
CA VAL A 37 10.01 -7.58 16.48
C VAL A 37 10.70 -7.14 17.77
N ALA A 38 11.57 -7.98 18.36
CA ALA A 38 12.31 -7.59 19.56
C ALA A 38 13.24 -6.40 19.34
N LEU A 39 13.95 -6.33 18.21
CA LEU A 39 14.82 -5.20 17.87
C LEU A 39 14.06 -3.89 17.66
N SER A 40 12.77 -3.95 17.32
CA SER A 40 11.90 -2.77 17.27
C SER A 40 11.41 -2.31 18.65
N GLY A 41 11.76 -3.03 19.72
CA GLY A 41 11.28 -2.75 21.07
C GLY A 41 9.83 -3.17 21.32
N GLN A 42 9.26 -4.04 20.49
CA GLN A 42 7.88 -4.50 20.63
C GLN A 42 7.83 -5.91 21.21
N TRP A 43 6.73 -6.24 21.88
CA TRP A 43 6.40 -7.61 22.27
C TRP A 43 5.68 -8.34 21.14
N LEU A 44 5.87 -9.67 21.02
CA LEU A 44 5.23 -10.50 19.98
C LEU A 44 3.69 -10.38 19.96
N ASN A 45 3.06 -10.17 21.12
CA ASN A 45 1.61 -9.99 21.21
C ASN A 45 1.13 -8.66 20.60
N SER A 46 2.03 -7.69 20.45
CA SER A 46 1.77 -6.37 19.89
C SER A 46 2.10 -6.31 18.39
N ASP A 47 2.74 -7.35 17.83
CA ASP A 47 3.05 -7.42 16.41
C ASP A 47 1.81 -7.80 15.60
N ALA A 48 1.46 -6.94 14.65
CA ALA A 48 0.30 -7.12 13.78
C ALA A 48 0.43 -8.37 12.91
N THR A 49 1.63 -8.68 12.40
CA THR A 49 1.84 -9.83 11.51
C THR A 49 1.60 -11.14 12.26
N VAL A 50 2.19 -11.30 13.45
CA VAL A 50 1.96 -12.45 14.31
C VAL A 50 0.49 -12.58 14.67
N SER A 51 -0.16 -11.48 15.08
CA SER A 51 -1.60 -11.48 15.41
C SER A 51 -2.48 -11.91 14.23
N GLU A 52 -2.23 -11.36 13.04
CA GLU A 52 -2.99 -11.68 11.83
C GLU A 52 -2.77 -13.12 11.38
N CYS A 53 -1.54 -13.63 11.41
CA CYS A 53 -1.22 -15.00 11.03
C CYS A 53 -1.84 -16.03 11.98
N ARG A 54 -1.88 -15.73 13.28
CA ARG A 54 -2.60 -16.55 14.27
C ARG A 54 -4.12 -16.55 14.02
N LYS A 55 -4.71 -15.40 13.69
CA LYS A 55 -6.15 -15.28 13.40
C LYS A 55 -6.61 -16.10 12.19
N VAL A 56 -5.75 -16.27 11.18
CA VAL A 56 -6.06 -17.11 10.00
C VAL A 56 -5.62 -18.57 10.18
N GLU A 57 -5.17 -18.94 11.38
CA GLU A 57 -4.70 -20.28 11.73
C GLU A 57 -3.61 -20.77 10.76
N ALA A 58 -2.65 -19.90 10.44
CA ALA A 58 -1.50 -20.28 9.65
C ALA A 58 -0.55 -21.18 10.43
N GLU A 59 0.19 -22.03 9.73
CA GLU A 59 1.27 -22.80 10.33
C GLU A 59 2.43 -21.85 10.69
N ILE A 60 2.56 -21.54 11.98
CA ILE A 60 3.60 -20.69 12.55
C ILE A 60 4.56 -21.57 13.35
N SER A 61 5.86 -21.45 13.08
CA SER A 61 6.86 -22.08 13.93
C SER A 61 7.04 -21.25 15.22
N GLU A 62 6.17 -21.46 16.20
CA GLU A 62 6.18 -20.72 17.48
C GLU A 62 7.53 -20.86 18.20
N SER A 63 8.16 -22.03 18.10
CA SER A 63 9.51 -22.26 18.66
C SER A 63 10.57 -21.39 17.99
N GLN A 64 10.60 -21.31 16.65
CA GLN A 64 11.56 -20.44 15.94
C GLN A 64 11.25 -18.96 16.19
N LEU A 65 9.98 -18.58 16.21
CA LEU A 65 9.53 -17.22 16.53
C LEU A 65 10.02 -16.78 17.90
N ASP A 66 9.83 -17.59 18.93
CA ASP A 66 10.29 -17.34 20.29
C ASP A 66 11.82 -17.30 20.41
N GLN A 67 12.54 -18.24 19.79
CA GLN A 67 14.00 -18.25 19.77
C GLN A 67 14.58 -16.99 19.10
N GLY A 68 14.00 -16.61 17.96
CA GLY A 68 14.36 -15.39 17.25
C GLY A 68 14.11 -14.15 18.09
N PHE A 69 12.93 -14.08 18.72
CA PHE A 69 12.57 -12.99 19.62
C PHE A 69 13.56 -12.85 20.79
N LYS A 70 13.88 -13.95 21.48
CA LYS A 70 14.90 -13.97 22.55
C LYS A 70 16.28 -13.52 22.05
N ALA A 71 16.69 -13.97 20.87
CA ALA A 71 17.94 -13.53 20.26
C ALA A 71 17.93 -12.02 19.93
N GLY A 72 16.80 -11.50 19.46
CA GLY A 72 16.60 -10.07 19.25
C GLY A 72 16.60 -9.27 20.55
N MET A 73 15.95 -9.76 21.61
CA MET A 73 15.94 -9.13 22.93
C MET A 73 17.35 -9.00 23.50
N SER A 74 18.17 -10.05 23.38
CA SER A 74 19.58 -10.00 23.82
C SER A 74 20.36 -8.86 23.16
N LYS A 75 20.10 -8.59 21.87
CA LYS A 75 20.70 -7.46 21.14
C LYS A 75 20.06 -6.12 21.51
N TYR A 76 18.73 -6.08 21.62
CA TYR A 76 17.97 -4.89 22.00
C TYR A 76 18.40 -4.36 23.36
N CYS A 77 18.57 -5.26 24.33
CA CYS A 77 18.98 -4.98 25.70
C CYS A 77 20.51 -4.85 25.83
N SER A 78 21.16 -4.23 24.85
CA SER A 78 22.59 -3.90 24.89
C SER A 78 22.81 -2.40 25.05
N ARG A 79 23.96 -2.01 25.63
CA ARG A 79 24.33 -0.60 25.81
C ARG A 79 24.35 0.16 24.50
N GLU A 80 24.97 -0.43 23.49
CA GLU A 80 25.06 0.14 22.14
C GLU A 80 23.68 0.37 21.55
N GLN A 81 22.81 -0.66 21.57
CA GLN A 81 21.47 -0.53 21.01
C GLN A 81 20.64 0.51 21.76
N ALA A 82 20.72 0.58 23.09
CA ALA A 82 20.03 1.61 23.86
C ALA A 82 20.47 3.02 23.48
N TYR A 83 21.78 3.26 23.34
CA TYR A 83 22.33 4.52 22.85
C TYR A 83 21.85 4.83 21.43
N GLN A 84 21.92 3.88 20.49
CA GLN A 84 21.46 4.07 19.11
C GLN A 84 19.97 4.40 19.04
N THR A 85 19.13 3.69 19.79
CA THR A 85 17.68 3.98 19.88
C THR A 85 17.45 5.44 20.30
N GLY A 86 18.19 5.93 21.29
CA GLY A 86 18.13 7.33 21.70
C GLY A 86 18.62 8.29 20.61
N LYS A 87 19.73 7.93 19.93
CA LYS A 87 20.33 8.72 18.85
C LYS A 87 19.44 8.85 17.61
N PHE A 88 18.53 7.90 17.39
CA PHE A 88 17.49 7.98 16.36
C PHE A 88 16.23 8.72 16.82
N GLY A 89 16.19 9.20 18.07
CA GLY A 89 15.04 9.90 18.64
C GLY A 89 13.85 8.97 18.87
N ASP A 90 14.09 7.70 19.18
CA ASP A 90 13.06 6.72 19.55
C ASP A 90 13.03 6.48 21.06
N PHE A 91 11.85 6.14 21.58
CA PHE A 91 11.72 5.69 22.96
C PHE A 91 12.33 4.30 23.14
N PHE A 92 12.93 4.08 24.30
CA PHE A 92 13.46 2.78 24.68
C PHE A 92 12.42 1.98 25.46
N SER A 93 12.09 0.79 24.97
CA SER A 93 11.14 -0.15 25.58
C SER A 93 11.77 -0.83 26.78
N ARG A 94 11.77 -0.12 27.90
CA ARG A 94 12.35 -0.60 29.16
C ARG A 94 11.78 -1.93 29.63
N ASP A 95 10.50 -2.18 29.36
CA ASP A 95 9.78 -3.37 29.84
C ASP A 95 10.23 -4.64 29.12
N LEU A 96 10.90 -4.52 27.97
CA LEU A 96 11.46 -5.65 27.23
C LEU A 96 12.76 -6.18 27.85
N CYS A 97 13.40 -5.39 28.72
CA CYS A 97 14.70 -5.72 29.30
C CYS A 97 14.59 -6.02 30.79
N GLU A 98 15.09 -7.18 31.19
CA GLU A 98 15.09 -7.62 32.59
C GLU A 98 16.47 -7.48 33.24
N GLY A 99 16.49 -7.23 34.57
CA GLY A 99 17.71 -7.29 35.38
C GLY A 99 18.28 -5.93 35.83
N PRO A 100 19.33 -5.96 36.68
CA PRO A 100 19.88 -4.77 37.35
C PRO A 100 20.52 -3.76 36.38
N GLN A 101 20.83 -4.17 35.16
CA GLN A 101 21.44 -3.34 34.11
C GLN A 101 20.47 -2.35 33.47
N ILE A 102 19.16 -2.42 33.76
CA ILE A 102 18.16 -1.55 33.12
C ILE A 102 18.49 -0.06 33.30
N ASN A 103 18.97 0.35 34.48
CA ASN A 103 19.37 1.74 34.74
C ASN A 103 20.57 2.16 33.89
N VAL A 104 21.50 1.23 33.59
CA VAL A 104 22.62 1.49 32.69
C VAL A 104 22.11 1.71 31.27
N LEU A 105 21.20 0.85 30.77
CA LEU A 105 20.62 0.99 29.44
C LEU A 105 19.82 2.29 29.28
N LEU A 106 19.02 2.65 30.30
CA LEU A 106 18.29 3.93 30.31
C LEU A 106 19.24 5.13 30.29
N ASN A 107 20.41 5.03 30.93
CA ASN A 107 21.40 6.11 30.88
C ASN A 107 22.08 6.20 29.52
N GLU A 108 22.40 5.07 28.88
CA GLU A 108 22.92 5.05 27.50
C GLU A 108 21.89 5.61 26.50
N HIS A 109 20.61 5.24 26.64
CA HIS A 109 19.53 5.82 25.85
C HIS A 109 19.44 7.34 26.04
N LYS A 110 19.49 7.83 27.28
CA LYS A 110 19.52 9.28 27.56
C LYS A 110 20.71 9.99 26.90
N LYS A 111 21.89 9.37 26.86
CA LYS A 111 23.04 9.93 26.14
C LYS A 111 22.75 10.04 24.63
N GLY A 112 22.21 8.97 24.04
CA GLY A 112 21.79 8.99 22.64
C GLY A 112 20.74 10.06 22.35
N VAL A 113 19.73 10.21 23.23
CA VAL A 113 18.71 11.26 23.11
C VAL A 113 19.34 12.65 23.17
N LYS A 114 20.30 12.89 24.08
CA LYS A 114 21.02 14.18 24.12
C LYS A 114 21.76 14.47 22.81
N ASP A 115 22.38 13.45 22.21
CA ASP A 115 23.03 13.60 20.90
C ASP A 115 22.00 13.90 19.81
N TYR A 116 20.90 13.16 19.74
CA TYR A 116 19.80 13.44 18.81
C TYR A 116 19.28 14.87 18.96
N CYS A 117 19.07 15.33 20.20
CA CYS A 117 18.55 16.65 20.55
C CYS A 117 19.57 17.78 20.46
N ALA A 118 20.80 17.52 20.04
CA ALA A 118 21.74 18.58 19.75
C ALA A 118 21.19 19.48 18.63
N LYS A 119 21.29 20.80 18.79
CA LYS A 119 20.86 21.78 17.78
C LYS A 119 21.36 21.43 16.38
N SER A 120 22.63 21.03 16.25
CA SER A 120 23.26 20.66 14.98
C SER A 120 22.59 19.49 14.26
N ASN A 121 21.89 18.62 14.99
CA ASN A 121 21.25 17.43 14.44
C ASN A 121 19.77 17.67 14.07
N GLY A 122 19.17 18.77 14.51
CA GLY A 122 17.77 19.08 14.26
C GLY A 122 17.42 19.06 12.77
N GLN A 123 18.19 19.75 11.93
CA GLN A 123 17.89 19.80 10.49
C GLN A 123 17.91 18.42 9.83
N GLN A 124 18.90 17.58 10.15
CA GLN A 124 18.95 16.22 9.61
C GLN A 124 17.79 15.37 10.13
N ALA A 125 17.46 15.48 11.42
CA ALA A 125 16.33 14.78 12.01
C ALA A 125 15.00 15.17 11.35
N GLY A 126 14.77 16.45 11.07
CA GLY A 126 13.59 16.92 10.34
C GLY A 126 13.53 16.42 8.90
N ALA A 127 14.68 16.41 8.23
CA ALA A 127 14.81 15.92 6.85
C ALA A 127 14.63 14.40 6.71
N SER A 128 14.71 13.64 7.80
CA SER A 128 14.54 12.18 7.81
C SER A 128 13.13 11.70 7.46
N GLY A 129 12.13 12.58 7.53
CA GLY A 129 10.73 12.23 7.31
C GLY A 129 9.99 11.72 8.55
N LYS A 130 10.70 11.48 9.66
CA LYS A 130 10.09 11.08 10.94
C LYS A 130 9.50 12.29 11.67
N LYS A 131 8.24 12.19 12.11
CA LYS A 131 7.59 13.22 12.95
C LYS A 131 8.25 13.26 14.34
N TYR A 132 8.43 14.46 14.88
CA TYR A 132 9.04 14.66 16.19
C TYR A 132 8.17 14.08 17.31
N GLN A 133 8.78 13.33 18.23
CA GLN A 133 8.07 12.55 19.25
C GLN A 133 8.13 13.18 20.66
N ASN A 134 8.53 14.45 20.79
CA ASN A 134 8.67 15.11 22.10
C ASN A 134 9.63 14.39 23.06
N ILE A 135 10.72 13.83 22.51
CA ILE A 135 11.71 13.05 23.27
C ILE A 135 12.80 13.94 23.88
N CYS A 136 12.96 15.18 23.40
CA CYS A 136 14.06 16.03 23.84
C CYS A 136 13.84 16.59 25.25
N PRO A 137 14.90 16.66 26.08
CA PRO A 137 14.88 17.41 27.31
C PRO A 137 14.55 18.90 27.05
N LYS A 138 13.82 19.53 27.99
CA LYS A 138 13.32 20.90 27.88
C LYS A 138 14.42 21.92 27.54
N GLU A 139 15.61 21.70 28.07
CA GLU A 139 16.79 22.56 27.89
C GLU A 139 17.40 22.50 26.48
N LEU A 140 17.20 21.41 25.73
CA LEU A 140 17.71 21.23 24.36
C LEU A 140 16.63 21.41 23.29
N GLU A 141 15.39 21.12 23.64
CA GLU A 141 14.26 21.00 22.72
C GLU A 141 14.02 22.26 21.89
N SER A 142 14.03 23.43 22.52
CA SER A 142 13.74 24.70 21.82
C SER A 142 14.77 25.01 20.73
N ALA A 143 16.06 24.81 20.99
CA ALA A 143 17.11 25.01 19.98
C ALA A 143 17.08 23.92 18.89
N PHE A 144 16.80 22.68 19.27
CA PHE A 144 16.64 21.56 18.34
C PHE A 144 15.46 21.78 17.37
N LEU A 145 14.31 22.19 17.89
CA LEU A 145 13.07 22.34 17.12
C LEU A 145 13.18 23.38 16.01
N VAL A 146 13.93 24.45 16.22
CA VAL A 146 14.20 25.47 15.18
C VAL A 146 14.87 24.83 13.97
N GLU A 147 15.91 24.02 14.17
CA GLU A 147 16.59 23.34 13.05
C GLU A 147 15.75 22.18 12.49
N TYR A 148 15.06 21.42 13.36
CA TYR A 148 14.14 20.36 12.96
C TYR A 148 13.07 20.86 12.00
N ARG A 149 12.42 21.99 12.30
CA ARG A 149 11.38 22.57 11.45
C ARG A 149 11.92 22.94 10.06
N LYS A 150 13.15 23.46 9.95
CA LYS A 150 13.79 23.73 8.65
C LYS A 150 13.97 22.46 7.84
N GLY A 151 14.51 21.41 8.46
CA GLY A 151 14.69 20.10 7.82
C GLY A 151 13.36 19.48 7.39
N ARG A 152 12.37 19.54 8.29
CA ARG A 152 11.03 19.01 8.08
C ARG A 152 10.30 19.74 6.96
N LYS A 153 10.39 21.08 6.91
CA LYS A 153 9.81 21.89 5.83
C LYS A 153 10.37 21.47 4.48
N ARG A 154 11.69 21.26 4.38
CA ARG A 154 12.33 20.76 3.16
C ARG A 154 11.82 19.37 2.75
N TYR A 155 11.73 18.44 3.71
CA TYR A 155 11.18 17.11 3.46
C TYR A 155 9.75 17.19 2.92
N VAL A 156 8.87 17.93 3.61
CA VAL A 156 7.47 18.10 3.25
C VAL A 156 7.32 18.71 1.85
N GLN A 157 8.08 19.77 1.54
CA GLN A 157 8.09 20.38 0.21
C GLN A 157 8.52 19.40 -0.88
N THR A 158 9.61 18.66 -0.64
CA THR A 158 10.10 17.63 -1.57
C THR A 158 9.06 16.53 -1.80
N MET A 159 8.36 16.10 -0.75
CA MET A 159 7.30 15.09 -0.88
C MET A 159 6.12 15.60 -1.70
N ILE A 160 5.72 16.87 -1.53
CA ILE A 160 4.68 17.50 -2.35
C ILE A 160 5.10 17.53 -3.82
N GLU A 161 6.32 17.99 -4.11
CA GLU A 161 6.85 18.09 -5.48
C GLU A 161 6.94 16.73 -6.17
N ASN A 162 7.41 15.70 -5.47
CA ASN A 162 7.47 14.33 -5.97
C ASN A 162 6.06 13.82 -6.32
N ARG A 163 5.10 13.98 -5.41
CA ARG A 163 3.72 13.54 -5.64
C ARG A 163 3.04 14.28 -6.78
N GLN A 164 3.29 15.58 -6.93
CA GLN A 164 2.81 16.36 -8.07
C GLN A 164 3.39 15.89 -9.40
N THR A 165 4.67 15.50 -9.41
CA THR A 165 5.32 14.95 -10.60
C THR A 165 4.72 13.60 -10.97
N GLU A 166 4.53 12.70 -9.99
CA GLU A 166 3.86 11.41 -10.21
C GLU A 166 2.42 11.57 -10.74
N ILE A 167 1.67 12.56 -10.24
CA ILE A 167 0.32 12.89 -10.75
C ILE A 167 0.39 13.32 -12.22
N ARG A 168 1.31 14.23 -12.57
CA ARG A 168 1.50 14.70 -13.95
C ARG A 168 1.83 13.54 -14.90
N ASP A 169 2.68 12.62 -14.47
CA ASP A 169 3.04 11.44 -15.27
C ASP A 169 1.85 10.51 -15.47
N ASN A 170 1.02 10.32 -14.44
CA ASN A 170 -0.23 9.56 -14.55
C ASN A 170 -1.24 10.24 -15.47
N GLU A 171 -1.38 11.57 -15.41
CA GLU A 171 -2.24 12.34 -16.32
C GLU A 171 -1.80 12.18 -17.78
N ASN A 172 -0.48 12.21 -18.05
CA ASN A 172 0.06 11.95 -19.38
C ASN A 172 -0.30 10.53 -19.87
N LYS A 173 -0.18 9.51 -19.00
CA LYS A 173 -0.60 8.13 -19.33
C LYS A 173 -2.09 8.03 -19.58
N ILE A 174 -2.93 8.66 -18.76
CA ILE A 174 -4.39 8.71 -18.96
C ILE A 174 -4.72 9.32 -20.32
N ASN A 175 -4.09 10.45 -20.67
CA ASN A 175 -4.31 11.09 -21.96
C ASN A 175 -3.87 10.22 -23.14
N ALA A 176 -2.74 9.49 -22.99
CA ALA A 176 -2.29 8.52 -24.00
C ALA A 176 -3.24 7.34 -24.18
N LEU A 177 -3.97 6.92 -23.12
CA LEU A 177 -4.97 5.84 -23.18
C LEU A 177 -6.33 6.31 -23.71
N ARG A 178 -6.72 7.57 -23.49
CA ARG A 178 -8.02 8.11 -23.89
C ARG A 178 -8.26 8.08 -25.41
N GLY A 179 -7.25 8.42 -26.20
CA GLY A 179 -7.35 8.38 -27.66
C GLY A 179 -7.64 6.98 -28.22
N PRO A 180 -6.80 5.97 -27.91
CA PRO A 180 -7.04 4.58 -28.29
C PRO A 180 -8.38 4.03 -27.79
N LEU A 181 -8.79 4.38 -26.57
CA LEU A 181 -10.08 3.96 -26.02
C LEU A 181 -11.24 4.52 -26.83
N LEU A 182 -11.24 5.82 -27.11
CA LEU A 182 -12.29 6.47 -27.91
C LEU A 182 -12.38 5.86 -29.31
N TYR A 183 -11.22 5.59 -29.93
CA TYR A 183 -11.17 4.92 -31.23
C TYR A 183 -11.78 3.51 -31.18
N LYS A 184 -11.45 2.70 -30.16
CA LYS A 184 -12.04 1.37 -29.98
C LYS A 184 -13.53 1.43 -29.71
N GLN A 185 -14.00 2.38 -28.91
CA GLN A 185 -15.43 2.60 -28.65
C GLN A 185 -16.20 2.98 -29.94
N GLY A 186 -15.60 3.83 -30.79
CA GLY A 186 -16.12 4.16 -32.11
C GLY A 186 -16.21 2.93 -33.03
N ARG A 187 -15.13 2.15 -33.13
CA ARG A 187 -15.12 0.89 -33.90
C ARG A 187 -16.13 -0.12 -33.38
N LEU A 188 -16.23 -0.28 -32.06
CA LEU A 188 -17.19 -1.18 -31.42
C LEU A 188 -18.62 -0.80 -31.80
N SER A 189 -18.94 0.50 -31.82
CA SER A 189 -20.25 1.01 -32.24
C SER A 189 -20.52 0.74 -33.73
N ALA A 190 -19.53 0.96 -34.59
CA ALA A 190 -19.64 0.66 -36.02
C ALA A 190 -19.86 -0.85 -36.28
N MET A 191 -19.11 -1.72 -35.60
CA MET A 191 -19.24 -3.17 -35.73
C MET A 191 -20.59 -3.68 -35.23
N ARG A 192 -21.11 -3.10 -34.14
CA ARG A 192 -22.48 -3.38 -33.67
C ARG A 192 -23.53 -2.99 -34.71
N GLY A 193 -23.33 -1.87 -35.41
CA GLY A 193 -24.18 -1.44 -36.53
C GLY A 193 -24.11 -2.40 -37.73
N GLN A 194 -22.91 -2.83 -38.11
CA GLN A 194 -22.71 -3.81 -39.19
C GLN A 194 -23.39 -5.14 -38.87
N LYS A 195 -23.23 -5.64 -37.63
CA LYS A 195 -23.92 -6.83 -37.15
C LYS A 195 -25.44 -6.71 -37.31
N ALA A 196 -26.02 -5.61 -36.83
CA ALA A 196 -27.47 -5.39 -36.93
C ALA A 196 -27.95 -5.35 -38.39
N SER A 197 -27.16 -4.79 -39.30
CA SER A 197 -27.45 -4.80 -40.74
C SER A 197 -27.42 -6.22 -41.33
N LEU A 198 -26.42 -7.03 -40.97
CA LEU A 198 -26.32 -8.43 -41.41
C LEU A 198 -27.49 -9.26 -40.88
N GLU A 199 -27.89 -9.05 -39.62
CA GLU A 199 -29.06 -9.68 -39.02
C GLU A 199 -30.36 -9.29 -39.75
N ALA A 200 -30.53 -8.01 -40.11
CA ALA A 200 -31.69 -7.55 -40.87
C ALA A 200 -31.72 -8.15 -42.29
N GLN A 201 -30.58 -8.19 -42.99
CA GLN A 201 -30.46 -8.82 -44.31
C GLN A 201 -30.79 -10.31 -44.24
N LYS A 202 -30.22 -11.03 -43.25
CA LYS A 202 -30.53 -12.45 -43.00
C LYS A 202 -32.03 -12.67 -42.79
N ASN A 203 -32.70 -11.80 -42.03
CA ASN A 203 -34.12 -11.93 -41.71
C ASN A 203 -35.04 -11.68 -42.92
N SER A 204 -34.59 -10.92 -43.92
CA SER A 204 -35.33 -10.68 -45.16
C SER A 204 -35.31 -11.87 -46.14
N ILE A 205 -34.43 -12.84 -45.92
CA ILE A 205 -34.27 -14.02 -46.79
C ILE A 205 -35.31 -15.08 -46.40
N PRO A 206 -35.95 -15.79 -47.36
CA PRO A 206 -36.84 -16.91 -47.07
C PRO A 206 -36.18 -18.02 -46.24
N LEU A 207 -36.97 -18.77 -45.47
CA LEU A 207 -36.46 -19.82 -44.59
C LEU A 207 -35.87 -21.01 -45.34
N GLU A 208 -36.32 -21.28 -46.57
CA GLU A 208 -35.85 -22.39 -47.39
C GLU A 208 -34.46 -22.14 -48.01
N ASN A 209 -33.99 -20.90 -48.08
CA ASN A 209 -32.68 -20.56 -48.66
C ASN A 209 -31.55 -20.72 -47.62
N LEU A 210 -31.33 -21.97 -47.21
CA LEU A 210 -30.41 -22.33 -46.12
C LEU A 210 -28.96 -21.91 -46.39
N THR A 211 -28.47 -22.10 -47.62
CA THR A 211 -27.08 -21.79 -47.99
C THR A 211 -26.76 -20.30 -47.89
N LEU A 212 -27.70 -19.43 -48.29
CA LEU A 212 -27.46 -17.99 -48.17
C LEU A 212 -27.56 -17.54 -46.71
N ARG A 213 -28.52 -18.08 -45.93
CA ARG A 213 -28.63 -17.78 -44.49
C ARG A 213 -27.39 -18.22 -43.71
N SER A 214 -26.81 -19.39 -44.01
CA SER A 214 -25.60 -19.88 -43.34
C SER A 214 -24.36 -19.02 -43.65
N SER A 215 -24.29 -18.43 -44.86
CA SER A 215 -23.27 -17.43 -45.18
C SER A 215 -23.38 -16.18 -44.31
N PHE A 216 -24.60 -15.66 -44.10
CA PHE A 216 -24.82 -14.54 -43.17
C PHE A 216 -24.48 -14.92 -41.72
N ASP A 217 -24.79 -16.15 -41.29
CA ASP A 217 -24.41 -16.63 -39.95
C ASP A 217 -22.91 -16.61 -39.73
N SER A 218 -22.14 -17.08 -40.72
CA SER A 218 -20.68 -17.06 -40.66
C SER A 218 -20.13 -15.63 -40.57
N GLN A 219 -20.71 -14.68 -41.32
CA GLN A 219 -20.34 -13.26 -41.26
C GLN A 219 -20.69 -12.64 -39.90
N ILE A 220 -21.88 -12.93 -39.36
CA ILE A 220 -22.31 -12.46 -38.04
C ILE A 220 -21.39 -13.00 -36.94
N GLU A 221 -20.98 -14.26 -37.03
CA GLU A 221 -20.03 -14.86 -36.09
C GLU A 221 -18.66 -14.18 -36.13
N SER A 222 -18.13 -13.89 -37.33
CA SER A 222 -16.89 -13.12 -37.49
C SER A 222 -16.98 -11.74 -36.84
N VAL A 223 -18.06 -10.99 -37.11
CA VAL A 223 -18.27 -9.66 -36.51
C VAL A 223 -18.46 -9.75 -34.99
N ASN A 224 -19.14 -10.79 -34.49
CA ASN A 224 -19.29 -11.02 -33.05
C ASN A 224 -17.94 -11.27 -32.35
N SER A 225 -17.03 -12.00 -32.99
CA SER A 225 -15.67 -12.21 -32.48
C SER A 225 -14.91 -10.89 -32.38
N GLU A 226 -14.98 -10.04 -33.41
CA GLU A 226 -14.35 -8.71 -33.38
C GLU A 226 -14.95 -7.79 -32.31
N ILE A 227 -16.28 -7.77 -32.16
CA ILE A 227 -16.98 -7.03 -31.10
C ILE A 227 -16.46 -7.46 -29.72
N SER A 228 -16.35 -8.77 -29.50
CA SER A 228 -15.91 -9.33 -28.21
C SER A 228 -14.46 -8.94 -27.90
N SER A 229 -13.59 -9.00 -28.91
CA SER A 229 -12.18 -8.57 -28.79
C SER A 229 -12.05 -7.07 -28.49
N LEU A 230 -12.74 -6.21 -29.26
CA LEU A 230 -12.73 -4.77 -29.04
C LEU A 230 -13.30 -4.37 -27.68
N GLN A 231 -14.37 -5.05 -27.24
CA GLN A 231 -14.97 -4.83 -25.94
C GLN A 231 -14.00 -5.21 -24.81
N SER A 232 -13.31 -6.36 -24.90
CA SER A 232 -12.29 -6.76 -23.93
C SER A 232 -11.15 -5.74 -23.83
N GLN A 233 -10.65 -5.27 -24.97
CA GLN A 233 -9.57 -4.27 -25.02
C GLN A 233 -10.01 -2.93 -24.42
N ALA A 234 -11.21 -2.43 -24.78
CA ALA A 234 -11.76 -1.20 -24.24
C ALA A 234 -11.94 -1.27 -22.71
N SER A 235 -12.50 -2.38 -22.21
CA SER A 235 -12.66 -2.59 -20.76
C SER A 235 -11.32 -2.66 -20.02
N SER A 236 -10.27 -3.19 -20.66
CA SER A 236 -8.91 -3.20 -20.10
C SER A 236 -8.33 -1.77 -20.00
N GLU A 237 -8.43 -0.97 -21.05
CA GLU A 237 -7.98 0.43 -21.05
C GLU A 237 -8.77 1.29 -20.04
N GLU A 238 -10.10 1.10 -19.95
CA GLU A 238 -10.94 1.75 -18.94
C GLU A 238 -10.54 1.37 -17.51
N SER A 239 -10.12 0.12 -17.28
CA SER A 239 -9.62 -0.32 -15.98
C SER A 239 -8.29 0.35 -15.63
N GLN A 240 -7.37 0.46 -16.60
CA GLN A 240 -6.09 1.14 -16.42
C GLN A 240 -6.27 2.63 -16.09
N ILE A 241 -7.14 3.33 -16.83
CA ILE A 241 -7.46 4.74 -16.56
C ILE A 241 -7.99 4.90 -15.13
N ARG A 242 -8.98 4.09 -14.73
CA ARG A 242 -9.54 4.13 -13.37
C ARG A 242 -8.48 3.86 -12.30
N SER A 243 -7.56 2.94 -12.53
CA SER A 243 -6.47 2.66 -11.60
C SER A 243 -5.53 3.87 -11.42
N LEU A 244 -5.18 4.55 -12.51
CA LEU A 244 -4.35 5.75 -12.49
C LEU A 244 -5.08 6.92 -11.80
N GLU A 245 -6.38 7.10 -12.05
CA GLU A 245 -7.21 8.12 -11.39
C GLU A 245 -7.29 7.89 -9.87
N ASN A 246 -7.50 6.65 -9.43
CA ASN A 246 -7.46 6.28 -8.02
C ASN A 246 -6.09 6.56 -7.39
N SER A 247 -5.01 6.25 -8.12
CA SER A 247 -3.64 6.56 -7.69
C SER A 247 -3.42 8.06 -7.50
N ASN A 248 -3.95 8.90 -8.40
CA ASN A 248 -3.88 10.35 -8.30
C ASN A 248 -4.71 10.90 -7.13
N SER A 249 -5.89 10.35 -6.88
CA SER A 249 -6.73 10.72 -5.74
C SER A 249 -5.99 10.46 -4.40
N ALA A 250 -5.38 9.29 -4.24
CA ALA A 250 -4.59 8.97 -3.05
C ALA A 250 -3.41 9.93 -2.85
N LYS A 251 -2.68 10.25 -3.92
CA LYS A 251 -1.55 11.21 -3.88
C LYS A 251 -2.00 12.63 -3.53
N ASN A 252 -3.16 13.06 -4.01
CA ASN A 252 -3.73 14.34 -3.65
C ASN A 252 -4.11 14.40 -2.16
N ALA A 253 -4.58 13.30 -1.58
CA ALA A 253 -4.81 13.21 -0.13
C ALA A 253 -3.49 13.34 0.65
N GLU A 254 -2.42 12.65 0.22
CA GLU A 254 -1.08 12.80 0.83
C GLU A 254 -0.56 14.24 0.74
N ILE A 255 -0.68 14.89 -0.43
CA ILE A 255 -0.30 16.31 -0.61
C ILE A 255 -1.07 17.20 0.36
N THR A 256 -2.36 16.92 0.57
CA THR A 256 -3.20 17.70 1.49
C THR A 256 -2.72 17.54 2.93
N GLU A 257 -2.36 16.32 3.36
CA GLU A 257 -1.77 16.10 4.69
C GLU A 257 -0.46 16.90 4.83
N PHE A 258 0.46 16.79 3.87
CA PHE A 258 1.72 17.52 3.87
C PHE A 258 1.54 19.04 3.92
N ARG A 259 0.60 19.58 3.15
CA ARG A 259 0.30 21.01 3.16
C ARG A 259 -0.26 21.48 4.50
N SER A 260 -1.05 20.65 5.19
CA SER A 260 -1.58 21.01 6.50
C SER A 260 -0.51 21.11 7.59
N GLU A 261 0.65 20.46 7.39
CA GLU A 261 1.79 20.55 8.31
C GLU A 261 2.57 21.87 8.16
N LEU A 262 2.64 22.44 6.94
CA LEU A 262 3.51 23.59 6.63
C LEU A 262 3.37 24.78 7.59
N PRO A 263 2.17 25.25 7.99
CA PRO A 263 2.03 26.39 8.91
C PRO A 263 2.71 26.17 10.27
N SER A 264 2.74 24.92 10.75
CA SER A 264 3.39 24.58 12.03
C SER A 264 4.91 24.61 11.96
N LEU A 265 5.48 24.62 10.75
CA LEU A 265 6.92 24.57 10.49
C LEU A 265 7.54 25.94 10.18
N GLU A 266 6.73 27.00 10.10
CA GLU A 266 7.20 28.35 9.77
C GLU A 266 7.67 29.16 10.99
N ASN A 267 7.30 28.72 12.19
CA ASN A 267 7.64 29.36 13.46
C ASN A 267 8.82 28.69 14.16
#